data_AF-A0A610YZJ6-F1
#
_entry.id   AF-A0A610YZJ6-F1
#
_cell.length_a   1.000
_cell.length_b   1.000
_cell.length_c   1.000
_cell.angle_alpha   90.00
_cell.angle_beta   90.00
_cell.angle_gamma   90.00
#
_symmetry.space_group_name_H-M   'P 1'
#
loop_
_entity.id
_entity.type
_entity.pdbx_description
1 polymer ?
#
loop_
_entity_poly.entity_id
_entity_poly.type
_entity_poly.pdbx_seq_one_letter_code
_entity_poly.pdbx_strand_id
1 'polypeptide(L)'
;QIVGTQAVLNVLTGERYKTIAKETAGILKGEYGHTPVPVNAALQARVLEGGAPVTCRPADLLKPELAELEADVRRQAQEKGITLAGNAIDDVLTVALFPQIGLKFLENR
;
A
#
# COMPACT_ATOMS: atom_id res chain seq x y z
N GLN A 1 -5.06 -2.49 12.79
CA GLN A 1 -5.98 -3.39 12.05
C GLN A 1 -5.34 -4.74 11.72
N ILE A 2 -4.12 -4.77 11.15
CA ILE A 2 -3.43 -6.00 10.69
C ILE A 2 -3.51 -7.19 11.66
N VAL A 3 -3.06 -7.02 12.90
CA VAL A 3 -3.06 -8.09 13.92
C VAL A 3 -4.47 -8.60 14.24
N GLY A 4 -5.44 -7.68 14.37
CA GLY A 4 -6.83 -8.02 14.66
C GLY A 4 -7.46 -8.84 13.53
N THR A 5 -7.30 -8.41 12.28
CA THR A 5 -7.80 -9.14 11.11
C THR A 5 -7.21 -10.54 11.03
N GLN A 6 -5.89 -10.68 11.20
CA GLN A 6 -5.25 -11.99 11.18
C GLN A 6 -5.73 -12.89 12.33
N ALA A 7 -5.92 -12.34 13.53
CA ALA A 7 -6.44 -13.09 14.67
C ALA A 7 -7.87 -13.58 14.43
N VAL A 8 -8.74 -12.73 13.88
CA VAL A 8 -10.11 -13.11 13.50
C VAL A 8 -10.10 -14.22 12.45
N LEU A 9 -9.26 -14.12 11.41
CA LEU A 9 -9.13 -15.17 10.40
C LEU A 9 -8.72 -16.50 11.03
N ASN A 10 -7.70 -16.50 11.91
CA ASN A 10 -7.23 -17.72 12.57
C ASN A 10 -8.33 -18.44 13.37
N VAL A 11 -9.22 -17.68 14.02
CA VAL A 11 -10.35 -18.22 14.79
C VAL A 11 -11.43 -18.74 13.85
N LEU A 12 -11.85 -17.94 12.87
CA LEU A 12 -12.93 -18.30 11.95
C LEU A 12 -12.56 -19.50 11.06
N THR A 13 -11.29 -19.66 10.71
CA THR A 13 -10.84 -20.82 9.90
C THR A 13 -10.60 -22.08 10.73
N GLY A 14 -10.66 -22.01 12.06
CA GLY A 14 -10.41 -23.14 12.98
C GLY A 14 -8.95 -23.63 13.01
N GLU A 15 -8.05 -22.93 12.32
CA GLU A 15 -6.65 -23.31 12.15
C GLU A 15 -5.79 -22.05 12.05
N ARG A 16 -4.78 -21.96 12.91
CA ARG A 16 -3.91 -20.78 13.00
C ARG A 16 -3.10 -20.61 11.73
N TYR A 17 -3.19 -19.42 11.13
CA TYR A 17 -2.46 -19.04 9.93
C TYR A 17 -2.74 -19.95 8.74
N LYS A 18 -3.90 -20.63 8.68
CA LYS A 18 -4.33 -21.37 7.49
C LYS A 18 -4.24 -20.47 6.25
N THR A 19 -4.80 -19.27 6.37
CA THR A 19 -4.60 -18.15 5.45
C THR A 19 -3.82 -17.04 6.13
N ILE A 20 -2.81 -16.50 5.45
CA ILE A 20 -2.05 -15.34 5.91
C ILE A 20 -2.57 -14.12 5.14
N ALA A 21 -3.08 -13.12 5.86
CA ALA A 21 -3.56 -11.87 5.26
C ALA A 21 -2.40 -11.12 4.59
N LYS A 22 -2.69 -10.40 3.51
CA LYS A 22 -1.70 -9.68 2.70
C LYS A 22 -0.80 -8.77 3.55
N GLU A 23 -1.39 -8.00 4.46
CA GLU A 23 -0.65 -7.06 5.31
C GLU A 23 0.22 -7.78 6.34
N THR A 24 -0.23 -8.94 6.85
CA THR A 24 0.59 -9.78 7.74
C THR A 24 1.77 -10.37 7.00
N ALA A 25 1.56 -10.82 5.75
CA ALA A 25 2.65 -11.28 4.89
C ALA A 25 3.65 -10.16 4.62
N GLY A 26 3.19 -8.93 4.37
CA GLY A 26 4.09 -7.79 4.17
C GLY A 26 4.95 -7.47 5.40
N ILE A 27 4.39 -7.57 6.63
CA ILE A 27 5.19 -7.45 7.87
C ILE A 27 6.27 -8.54 7.91
N LEU A 28 5.88 -9.80 7.66
CA LEU A 28 6.79 -10.94 7.66
C LEU A 28 7.89 -10.80 6.59
N LYS A 29 7.58 -10.20 5.44
CA LYS A 29 8.52 -9.91 4.35
C LYS A 29 9.41 -8.69 4.60
N GLY A 30 9.12 -7.88 5.62
CA GLY A 30 9.85 -6.63 5.89
C GLY A 30 9.41 -5.43 5.04
N GLU A 31 8.30 -5.53 4.30
CA GLU A 31 7.81 -4.48 3.40
C GLU A 31 7.37 -3.21 4.15
N TYR A 32 7.07 -3.32 5.44
CA TYR A 32 6.74 -2.21 6.34
C TYR A 32 7.93 -1.74 7.19
N GLY A 33 9.11 -2.34 7.03
CA GLY A 33 10.31 -2.07 7.82
C GLY A 33 10.53 -3.08 8.95
N HIS A 34 11.37 -2.69 9.92
CA HIS A 34 11.80 -3.57 11.01
C HIS A 34 10.77 -3.66 12.14
N THR A 35 10.49 -4.88 12.57
CA THR A 35 9.77 -5.14 13.81
C THR A 35 10.69 -4.98 15.03
N PRO A 36 10.15 -4.63 16.23
CA PRO A 36 10.98 -4.46 17.43
C PRO A 36 11.76 -5.71 17.85
N VAL A 37 11.24 -6.88 17.49
CA VAL A 37 11.86 -8.20 17.72
C VAL A 37 11.72 -9.06 16.45
N PRO A 38 12.54 -10.10 16.28
CA PRO A 38 12.40 -11.02 15.16
C PRO A 38 10.99 -11.61 15.06
N VAL A 39 10.49 -11.71 13.83
CA VAL A 39 9.21 -12.40 13.55
C VAL A 39 9.36 -13.91 13.65
N ASN A 40 8.24 -14.63 13.66
CA ASN A 40 8.26 -16.09 13.64
C ASN A 40 8.91 -16.60 12.34
N ALA A 41 10.03 -17.32 12.47
CA ALA A 41 10.83 -17.78 11.34
C ALA A 41 10.08 -18.73 10.38
N ALA A 42 9.23 -19.62 10.90
CA ALA A 42 8.48 -20.55 10.06
C ALA A 42 7.42 -19.84 9.22
N LEU A 43 6.71 -18.87 9.81
CA LEU A 43 5.74 -18.04 9.07
C LEU A 43 6.43 -17.12 8.07
N GLN A 44 7.58 -16.55 8.42
CA GLN A 44 8.37 -15.73 7.52
C GLN A 44 8.87 -16.54 6.31
N ALA A 45 9.47 -17.70 6.54
CA ALA A 45 9.92 -18.58 5.46
C ALA A 45 8.76 -18.97 4.52
N ARG A 46 7.57 -19.24 5.08
CA ARG A 46 6.38 -19.58 4.30
C ARG A 46 5.94 -18.44 3.36
N VAL A 47 5.98 -17.18 3.79
CA VAL A 47 5.57 -16.06 2.92
C VAL A 47 6.67 -15.61 1.96
N LEU A 48 7.92 -15.92 2.26
CA LEU A 48 9.06 -15.59 1.41
C LEU A 48 9.19 -16.53 0.21
N GLU A 49 8.70 -17.76 0.30
CA GLU A 49 8.70 -18.75 -0.79
C GLU A 49 10.12 -18.96 -1.38
N GLY A 50 11.14 -18.98 -0.51
CA GLY A 50 12.55 -19.11 -0.91
C GLY A 50 13.27 -17.78 -1.20
N GLY A 51 12.56 -16.65 -1.16
CA GLY A 51 13.15 -15.31 -1.22
C GLY A 51 13.79 -14.85 0.09
N ALA A 52 14.39 -13.66 0.05
CA ALA A 52 14.96 -12.99 1.22
C ALA A 52 14.04 -11.87 1.72
N PRO A 53 13.98 -11.63 3.04
CA PRO A 53 13.21 -10.51 3.58
C PRO A 53 13.84 -9.17 3.20
N VAL A 54 13.01 -8.14 3.05
CA VAL A 54 13.44 -6.75 2.92
C VAL A 54 14.06 -6.31 4.24
N THR A 55 15.29 -5.81 4.18
CA THR A 55 16.08 -5.36 5.34
C THR A 55 16.56 -3.92 5.21
N CYS A 56 16.30 -3.25 4.08
CA CYS A 56 16.55 -1.81 3.92
C CYS A 56 15.35 -0.96 4.34
N ARG A 57 15.46 0.37 4.23
CA ARG A 57 14.31 1.26 4.34
C ARG A 57 13.42 1.03 3.11
N PRO A 58 12.12 0.69 3.25
CA PRO A 58 11.28 0.32 2.10
C PRO A 58 11.22 1.36 0.97
N ALA A 59 11.32 2.65 1.30
CA ALA A 59 11.33 3.73 0.32
C ALA A 59 12.55 3.70 -0.63
N ASP A 60 13.65 3.04 -0.26
CA ASP A 60 14.84 2.89 -1.11
C ASP A 60 14.55 2.01 -2.34
N LEU A 61 13.46 1.24 -2.31
CA LEU A 61 13.01 0.39 -3.41
C LEU A 61 11.97 1.07 -4.32
N LEU A 62 11.51 2.28 -3.95
CA LEU A 62 10.51 3.03 -4.71
C LEU A 62 11.19 3.97 -5.71
N LYS A 63 10.62 4.09 -6.91
CA LYS A 63 11.04 5.08 -7.89
C LYS A 63 10.35 6.42 -7.61
N PRO A 64 10.97 7.57 -7.96
CA PRO A 64 10.29 8.85 -7.92
C PRO A 64 9.02 8.83 -8.81
N GLU A 65 7.87 9.18 -8.25
CA GLU A 65 6.56 9.02 -8.90
C GLU A 65 5.90 10.34 -9.33
N LEU A 66 6.39 11.48 -8.85
CA LEU A 66 5.67 12.75 -8.97
C LEU A 66 5.40 13.16 -10.43
N ALA A 67 6.40 13.07 -11.31
CA ALA A 67 6.26 13.47 -12.70
C ALA A 67 5.23 12.61 -13.46
N GLU A 68 5.15 11.31 -13.13
CA GLU A 68 4.18 10.39 -13.73
C GLU A 68 2.77 10.69 -13.22
N LEU A 69 2.63 10.91 -11.91
CA LEU A 69 1.35 11.27 -11.27
C LEU A 69 0.81 12.60 -11.79
N GLU A 70 1.66 13.61 -11.95
CA GLU A 70 1.25 14.90 -12.52
C GLU A 70 0.71 14.74 -13.94
N ALA A 71 1.38 13.96 -14.78
CA ALA A 71 0.94 13.70 -16.15
C ALA A 71 -0.39 12.93 -16.20
N ASP A 72 -0.54 11.90 -15.36
CA ASP A 72 -1.74 11.09 -15.28
C ASP A 72 -2.95 11.90 -14.79
N VAL A 73 -2.79 12.68 -13.72
CA VAL A 73 -3.88 13.51 -13.16
C VAL A 73 -4.32 14.58 -14.15
N ARG A 74 -3.39 15.23 -14.86
CA ARG A 74 -3.74 16.22 -15.91
C ARG A 74 -4.50 15.58 -17.06
N ARG A 75 -4.08 14.38 -17.51
CA ARG A 75 -4.79 13.62 -18.54
C ARG A 75 -6.21 13.27 -18.08
N GLN A 76 -6.36 12.69 -16.89
CA GLN A 76 -7.66 12.31 -16.35
C GLN A 76 -8.58 13.51 -16.17
N ALA A 77 -8.04 14.65 -15.71
CA ALA A 77 -8.81 15.88 -15.58
C ALA A 77 -9.30 16.40 -16.95
N GLN A 78 -8.44 16.36 -17.98
CA GLN A 78 -8.83 16.75 -19.34
C GLN A 78 -9.90 15.83 -19.92
N GLU A 79 -9.74 14.51 -19.79
CA GLU A 79 -10.69 13.51 -20.30
C GLU A 79 -12.07 13.63 -19.64
N LYS A 80 -12.10 14.01 -18.36
CA LYS A 80 -13.32 14.09 -17.55
C LYS A 80 -13.87 15.51 -17.39
N GLY A 81 -13.23 16.52 -17.97
CA GLY A 81 -13.63 17.92 -17.84
C GLY A 81 -13.51 18.48 -16.41
N ILE A 82 -12.60 17.94 -15.61
CA ILE A 82 -12.37 18.36 -14.22
C ILE A 82 -11.51 19.63 -14.23
N THR A 83 -11.97 20.68 -13.54
CA THR A 83 -11.15 21.87 -13.33
C THR A 83 -10.24 21.66 -12.12
N LEU A 84 -8.93 21.58 -12.37
CA LEU A 84 -7.92 21.51 -11.31
C LEU A 84 -7.78 22.85 -10.58
N ALA A 85 -7.28 22.81 -9.35
CA ALA A 85 -7.00 23.99 -8.54
C ALA A 85 -5.94 24.87 -9.20
N GLY A 86 -5.90 26.16 -8.84
CA GLY A 86 -4.87 27.08 -9.31
C GLY A 86 -3.44 26.59 -9.02
N ASN A 87 -3.28 25.86 -7.91
CA ASN A 87 -2.07 25.10 -7.60
C ASN A 87 -2.31 23.60 -7.82
N ALA A 88 -2.23 23.14 -9.08
CA ALA A 88 -2.61 21.79 -9.48
C ALA A 88 -1.85 20.66 -8.74
N ILE A 89 -0.69 20.95 -8.15
CA ILE A 89 0.07 19.99 -7.34
C ILE A 89 -0.73 19.47 -6.14
N ASP A 90 -1.61 20.29 -5.56
CA ASP A 90 -2.41 19.89 -4.39
C ASP A 90 -3.45 18.82 -4.78
N ASP A 91 -4.01 18.95 -5.99
CA ASP A 91 -4.91 17.95 -6.57
C ASP A 91 -4.15 16.67 -6.96
N VAL A 92 -2.93 16.80 -7.47
CA VAL A 92 -2.05 15.67 -7.76
C VAL A 92 -1.73 14.89 -6.50
N LEU A 93 -1.38 15.57 -5.40
CA LEU A 93 -1.12 14.94 -4.10
C LEU A 93 -2.39 14.30 -3.52
N THR A 94 -3.55 14.92 -3.71
CA THR A 94 -4.84 14.34 -3.30
C THR A 94 -5.11 13.02 -4.01
N VAL A 95 -4.91 12.97 -5.33
CA VAL A 95 -5.07 11.73 -6.11
C VAL A 95 -3.95 10.74 -5.79
N ALA A 96 -2.72 11.17 -5.56
CA ALA A 96 -1.62 10.28 -5.18
C ALA A 96 -1.92 9.53 -3.86
N LEU A 97 -2.43 10.26 -2.86
CA LEU A 97 -2.81 9.68 -1.56
C LEU A 97 -4.07 8.83 -1.64
N PHE A 98 -5.02 9.19 -2.51
CA PHE A 98 -6.31 8.52 -2.65
C PHE A 98 -6.75 8.42 -4.13
N PRO A 99 -6.21 7.49 -4.95
CA PRO A 99 -6.39 7.54 -6.41
C PRO A 99 -7.85 7.60 -6.88
N GLN A 100 -8.67 6.66 -6.43
CA GLN A 100 -10.08 6.59 -6.85
C GLN A 100 -10.96 7.61 -6.14
N ILE A 101 -10.76 7.78 -4.82
CA ILE A 101 -11.61 8.64 -3.98
C ILE A 101 -11.28 10.12 -4.24
N GLY A 102 -10.00 10.46 -4.33
CA GLY A 102 -9.49 11.78 -4.68
C GLY A 102 -9.98 12.21 -6.05
N LEU A 103 -9.87 11.37 -7.07
CA LEU A 103 -10.39 11.70 -8.40
C LEU A 103 -11.91 11.94 -8.38
N LYS A 104 -12.66 11.05 -7.72
CA LYS A 104 -14.12 11.23 -7.55
C LYS A 104 -14.46 12.50 -6.78
N PHE A 105 -13.67 12.88 -5.80
CA PHE A 105 -13.84 14.15 -5.10
C PHE A 105 -13.63 15.33 -6.04
N LEU A 106 -12.56 15.32 -6.85
CA LEU A 106 -12.29 16.39 -7.82
C LEU A 106 -13.39 16.52 -8.89
N GLU A 107 -13.98 15.40 -9.32
CA GLU A 107 -15.14 15.40 -10.23
C GLU A 107 -16.37 16.12 -9.66
N ASN A 108 -16.48 16.23 -8.34
CA ASN A 108 -17.66 16.76 -7.64
C ASN A 108 -17.35 18.03 -6.81
N ARG A 109 -16.21 18.67 -7.06
CA ARG A 109 -15.75 19.88 -6.35
C ARG A 109 -16.39 21.13 -6.92
#